data_AF-A0A2H0M0Z5-F1
#
_entry.id   AF-A0A2H0M0Z5-F1
#
_cell.length_a   1.000
_cell.length_b   1.000
_cell.length_c   1.000
_cell.angle_alpha   90.00
_cell.angle_beta   90.00
_cell.angle_gamma   90.00
#
_symmetry.space_group_name_H-M   'P 1'
#
loop_
_entity.id
_entity.type
_entity.pdbx_description
1 polymer ?
#
loop_
_entity_poly.entity_id
_entity_poly.type
_entity_poly.pdbx_seq_one_letter_code
_entity_poly.pdbx_strand_id
1 'polypeptide(L)'
;MGITVITAGIAVVSSTVAMILLRLVAIKIGGHLGKMLKFLLVGIFFAVFVHSIAELADVFNIISGYTLMITMGILLTLGSTCFICASYFGFKAIK
;
A
#
# COMPACT_ATOMS: atom_id res chain seq x y z
N MET A 1 -12.46 -16.74 -11.86
CA MET A 1 -12.57 -16.99 -10.41
C MET A 1 -11.28 -17.58 -9.82
N GLY A 2 -10.75 -18.71 -10.32
CA GLY A 2 -9.54 -19.32 -9.74
C GLY A 2 -8.27 -18.44 -9.78
N ILE A 3 -7.98 -17.80 -10.93
CA ILE A 3 -6.75 -17.02 -11.10
C ILE A 3 -6.75 -15.74 -10.23
N THR A 4 -7.88 -15.02 -10.18
CA THR A 4 -8.02 -13.78 -9.40
C THR A 4 -7.86 -14.03 -7.89
N VAL A 5 -8.39 -15.13 -7.37
CA VAL A 5 -8.20 -15.51 -5.96
C VAL A 5 -6.72 -15.78 -5.66
N ILE A 6 -6.03 -16.49 -6.55
CA ILE A 6 -4.61 -16.82 -6.37
C ILE A 6 -3.77 -15.55 -6.42
N THR A 7 -3.98 -14.67 -7.41
CA THR A 7 -3.20 -13.44 -7.55
C THR A 7 -3.45 -12.48 -6.38
N ALA A 8 -4.71 -12.26 -6.00
CA ALA A 8 -5.04 -11.39 -4.87
C ALA A 8 -4.59 -11.99 -3.53
N GLY A 9 -4.67 -13.30 -3.35
CA GLY A 9 -4.13 -13.99 -2.17
C GLY A 9 -2.62 -13.83 -2.03
N ILE A 10 -1.87 -14.03 -3.13
CA ILE A 10 -0.41 -13.80 -3.16
C ILE A 10 -0.09 -12.33 -2.89
N ALA A 11 -0.86 -11.40 -3.47
CA ALA A 11 -0.68 -9.96 -3.25
C ALA A 11 -0.89 -9.57 -1.78
N VAL A 12 -1.89 -10.12 -1.09
CA VAL A 12 -2.11 -9.90 0.35
C VAL A 12 -0.93 -10.39 1.18
N VAL A 13 -0.47 -11.63 0.94
CA VAL A 13 0.65 -12.21 1.72
C VAL A 13 1.95 -11.44 1.46
N SER A 14 2.28 -11.20 0.19
CA SER A 14 3.51 -10.50 -0.19
C SER A 14 3.54 -9.05 0.30
N SER A 15 2.44 -8.31 0.18
CA SER A 15 2.33 -6.93 0.69
C SER A 15 2.45 -6.88 2.22
N THR A 16 1.86 -7.84 2.93
CA THR A 16 1.98 -7.94 4.39
C THR A 16 3.43 -8.18 4.81
N VAL A 17 4.12 -9.13 4.18
CA VAL A 17 5.54 -9.41 4.47
C VAL A 17 6.42 -8.20 4.16
N ALA A 18 6.20 -7.55 3.00
CA ALA A 18 6.92 -6.36 2.62
C ALA A 18 6.71 -5.21 3.62
N MET A 19 5.47 -5.00 4.09
CA MET A 19 5.16 -4.00 5.12
C MET A 19 5.95 -4.25 6.42
N ILE A 20 6.01 -5.50 6.88
CA ILE A 20 6.73 -5.85 8.11
C ILE A 20 8.24 -5.62 7.94
N LEU A 21 8.83 -6.15 6.86
CA LEU A 21 10.28 -6.04 6.62
C LEU A 21 10.71 -4.59 6.44
N LEU A 22 10.01 -3.84 5.60
CA LEU A 22 10.35 -2.44 5.35
C LEU A 22 10.07 -1.56 6.57
N ARG A 23 9.10 -1.91 7.44
CA ARG A 23 8.90 -1.21 8.71
C ARG A 23 10.12 -1.36 9.61
N LEU A 24 10.69 -2.56 9.70
CA LEU A 24 11.93 -2.81 10.45
C LEU A 24 13.11 -2.01 9.87
N VAL A 25 13.23 -1.95 8.54
CA VAL A 25 14.24 -1.13 7.86
C VAL A 25 14.03 0.35 8.16
N ALA A 26 12.80 0.84 8.08
CA ALA A 26 12.47 2.25 8.31
C ALA A 26 12.72 2.70 9.77
N ILE A 27 12.63 1.78 10.74
CA ILE A 27 13.02 2.04 12.13
C ILE A 27 14.54 2.20 12.24
N LYS A 28 15.32 1.39 11.50
CA LYS A 28 16.79 1.43 11.54
C LYS A 28 17.41 2.63 10.85
N ILE A 29 16.85 3.10 9.72
CA ILE A 29 17.44 4.21 8.95
C ILE A 29 17.32 5.55 9.69
N GLY A 30 16.22 5.79 10.43
CA GLY A 30 16.01 7.05 11.14
C GLY A 30 15.99 8.30 10.25
N GLY A 31 15.90 9.49 10.86
CA GLY A 31 16.01 10.78 10.15
C GLY A 31 14.95 11.05 9.08
N HIS A 32 15.28 11.92 8.12
CA HIS A 32 14.39 12.30 7.01
C HIS A 32 14.19 11.16 6.00
N LEU A 33 15.21 10.37 5.72
CA LEU A 33 15.13 9.17 4.87
C LEU A 33 14.20 8.10 5.47
N GLY A 34 14.28 7.84 6.76
CA GLY A 34 13.38 6.90 7.43
C GLY A 34 11.93 7.36 7.40
N LYS A 35 11.67 8.68 7.55
CA LYS A 35 10.32 9.26 7.40
C LYS A 35 9.80 9.11 5.97
N MET A 36 10.63 9.42 4.97
CA MET A 36 10.31 9.19 3.55
C MET A 36 9.90 7.72 3.31
N LEU A 37 10.71 6.77 3.79
CA LEU A 37 10.45 5.34 3.61
C LEU A 37 9.13 4.90 4.26
N LYS A 38 8.79 5.44 5.44
CA LYS A 38 7.52 5.16 6.13
C LYS A 38 6.31 5.65 5.31
N PHE A 39 6.37 6.84 4.74
CA PHE A 39 5.28 7.37 3.91
C PHE A 39 5.13 6.58 2.62
N LEU A 40 6.23 6.21 1.97
CA LEU A 40 6.21 5.30 0.80
C LEU A 40 5.58 3.96 1.14
N LEU A 41 5.93 3.39 2.29
CA LEU A 41 5.37 2.14 2.78
C LEU A 41 3.87 2.18 2.98
N VAL A 42 3.40 3.21 3.68
CA VAL A 42 1.98 3.42 3.94
C VAL A 42 1.23 3.80 2.65
N GLY A 43 1.86 4.49 1.71
CA GLY A 43 1.22 4.83 0.44
C GLY A 43 1.06 3.62 -0.47
N ILE A 44 2.14 2.85 -0.68
CA ILE A 44 2.15 1.75 -1.66
C ILE A 44 1.57 0.48 -1.07
N PHE A 45 2.19 -0.05 -0.02
CA PHE A 45 1.92 -1.43 0.39
C PHE A 45 0.58 -1.55 1.11
N PHE A 46 0.19 -0.51 1.85
CA PHE A 46 -1.15 -0.47 2.44
C PHE A 46 -2.24 -0.38 1.36
N ALA A 47 -2.02 0.43 0.31
CA ALA A 47 -2.97 0.51 -0.80
C ALA A 47 -3.07 -0.82 -1.54
N VAL A 48 -1.94 -1.47 -1.85
CA VAL A 48 -1.93 -2.81 -2.47
C VAL A 48 -2.65 -3.82 -1.57
N PHE A 49 -2.39 -3.81 -0.26
CA PHE A 49 -3.03 -4.70 0.69
C PHE A 49 -4.55 -4.53 0.73
N VAL A 50 -5.03 -3.29 0.91
CA VAL A 50 -6.47 -3.02 0.98
C VAL A 50 -7.16 -3.29 -0.37
N HIS A 51 -6.48 -2.99 -1.50
CA HIS A 51 -6.99 -3.31 -2.82
C HIS A 51 -7.15 -4.81 -3.03
N SER A 52 -6.12 -5.61 -2.71
CA SER A 52 -6.18 -7.07 -2.88
C SER A 52 -7.19 -7.73 -1.93
N ILE A 53 -7.42 -7.17 -0.74
CA ILE A 53 -8.53 -7.62 0.14
C ILE A 53 -9.88 -7.30 -0.48
N ALA A 54 -10.06 -6.09 -1.01
CA ALA A 54 -11.32 -5.69 -1.64
C ALA A 54 -11.62 -6.54 -2.89
N GLU A 55 -10.58 -6.88 -3.67
CA GLU A 55 -10.68 -7.80 -4.80
C GLU A 55 -11.05 -9.22 -4.34
N LEU A 56 -10.45 -9.72 -3.25
CA LEU A 56 -10.87 -10.99 -2.64
C LEU A 56 -12.35 -10.96 -2.25
N ALA A 57 -12.79 -9.89 -1.59
CA ALA A 57 -14.15 -9.72 -1.10
C ALA A 57 -15.17 -9.64 -2.25
N ASP A 58 -14.82 -9.01 -3.38
CA ASP A 58 -15.63 -8.99 -4.60
C ASP A 58 -15.78 -10.40 -5.19
N VAL A 59 -14.69 -11.19 -5.22
CA VAL A 59 -14.76 -12.59 -5.71
C VAL A 59 -15.70 -13.46 -4.84
N PHE A 60 -15.75 -13.20 -3.53
CA PHE A 60 -16.70 -13.86 -2.62
C PHE A 60 -18.11 -13.24 -2.63
N ASN A 61 -18.40 -12.30 -3.55
CA ASN A 61 -19.65 -11.55 -3.63
C ASN A 61 -20.04 -10.82 -2.33
N ILE A 62 -19.06 -10.47 -1.49
CA ILE A 62 -19.27 -9.71 -0.25
C ILE A 62 -19.41 -8.23 -0.57
N ILE A 63 -18.70 -7.75 -1.60
CA ILE A 63 -18.65 -6.36 -2.03
C ILE A 63 -19.05 -6.27 -3.50
N SER A 64 -19.72 -5.19 -3.90
CA SER A 64 -20.07 -4.94 -5.31
C SER A 64 -18.92 -4.26 -6.06
N GLY A 65 -18.76 -4.55 -7.35
CA GLY A 65 -17.72 -3.94 -8.20
C GLY A 65 -17.74 -2.40 -8.23
N TYR A 66 -18.89 -1.75 -8.01
CA TYR A 66 -18.97 -0.29 -7.88
C TYR A 66 -18.24 0.22 -6.63
N THR A 67 -18.41 -0.47 -5.50
CA THR A 67 -17.70 -0.18 -4.25
C THR A 67 -16.20 -0.43 -4.38
N LEU A 68 -15.79 -1.46 -5.14
CA LEU A 68 -14.37 -1.74 -5.44
C LEU A 68 -13.73 -0.54 -6.18
N MET A 69 -14.43 -0.02 -7.20
CA MET A 69 -13.94 1.11 -7.99
C MET A 69 -13.77 2.39 -7.14
N ILE A 70 -14.74 2.68 -6.27
CA ILE A 70 -14.64 3.81 -5.32
C ILE A 70 -13.46 3.60 -4.35
N THR A 71 -13.32 2.39 -3.82
CA THR A 71 -12.24 2.04 -2.88
C THR A 71 -10.87 2.26 -3.53
N MET A 72 -10.69 1.85 -4.78
CA MET A 72 -9.45 2.10 -5.53
C MET A 72 -9.18 3.59 -5.70
N GLY A 73 -10.18 4.39 -6.06
CA GLY A 73 -10.02 5.84 -6.20
C GLY A 73 -9.55 6.53 -4.91
N ILE A 74 -10.14 6.14 -3.78
CA ILE A 74 -9.75 6.66 -2.46
C ILE A 74 -8.32 6.22 -2.11
N LEU A 75 -7.99 4.94 -2.32
CA LEU A 75 -6.65 4.40 -2.08
C LEU A 75 -5.58 5.10 -2.92
N LEU A 76 -5.83 5.33 -4.21
CA LEU A 76 -4.90 6.02 -5.09
C LEU A 76 -4.69 7.48 -4.67
N THR A 77 -5.75 8.14 -4.21
CA THR A 77 -5.66 9.50 -3.69
C THR A 77 -4.81 9.55 -2.41
N LEU A 78 -5.05 8.63 -1.47
CA LEU A 78 -4.24 8.48 -0.25
C LEU A 78 -2.78 8.09 -0.55
N GLY A 79 -2.56 7.20 -1.50
CA GLY A 79 -1.23 6.82 -1.95
C GLY A 79 -0.48 8.02 -2.53
N SER A 80 -1.16 8.82 -3.35
CA SER A 80 -0.60 10.03 -3.97
C SER A 80 -0.24 11.09 -2.93
N THR A 81 -1.09 11.33 -1.91
CA THR A 81 -0.75 12.26 -0.83
C THR A 81 0.43 11.75 0.00
N CYS A 82 0.50 10.45 0.28
CA CYS A 82 1.66 9.85 0.94
C CYS A 82 2.94 10.00 0.11
N PHE A 83 2.86 9.85 -1.22
CA PHE A 83 4.00 10.06 -2.12
C PHE A 83 4.49 11.50 -2.10
N ILE A 84 3.58 12.48 -2.15
CA ILE A 84 3.95 13.90 -2.08
C ILE A 84 4.71 14.19 -0.77
N CYS A 85 4.19 13.69 0.36
CA CYS A 85 4.86 13.80 1.66
C CYS A 85 6.23 13.10 1.65
N ALA A 86 6.31 11.88 1.11
CA ALA A 86 7.57 11.14 1.01
C ALA A 86 8.61 11.91 0.20
N SER A 87 8.23 12.44 -0.97
CA SER A 87 9.09 13.28 -1.82
C SER A 87 9.59 14.52 -1.08
N TYR A 88 8.73 15.20 -0.31
CA TYR A 88 9.14 16.34 0.50
C TYR A 88 10.22 15.98 1.53
N PHE A 89 10.07 14.84 2.22
CA PHE A 89 11.08 14.34 3.15
C PHE A 89 12.35 13.88 2.43
N GLY A 90 12.24 13.29 1.24
CA GLY A 90 13.37 12.93 0.39
C GLY A 90 14.20 14.14 -0.03
N PHE A 91 13.55 15.22 -0.47
CA PHE A 91 14.23 16.47 -0.81
C PHE A 91 15.01 17.07 0.37
N LYS A 92 14.46 16.97 1.59
CA LYS A 92 15.14 17.41 2.82
C LYS A 92 16.29 16.51 3.26
N ALA A 93 16.39 15.29 2.75
CA ALA A 93 17.46 14.37 3.12
C ALA A 93 18.70 14.50 2.21
N ILE A 94 18.53 15.05 1.01
CA ILE A 94 19.61 15.25 0.02
C ILE A 94 20.25 16.65 0.20
N LYS A 95 19.51 17.61 0.76
CA LYS A 95 20.02 18.92 1.20
C LYS A 95 20.62 18.83 2.60
#